data_AF-A0A960SEY3-F1
#
_entry.id   AF-A0A960SEY3-F1
#
_cell.length_a   1.000
_cell.length_b   1.000
_cell.length_c   1.000
_cell.angle_alpha   90.00
_cell.angle_beta   90.00
_cell.angle_gamma   90.00
#
_symmetry.space_group_name_H-M   'P 1'
#
loop_
_entity.id
_entity.type
_entity.pdbx_description
1 polymer ?
#
loop_
_entity_poly.entity_id
_entity_poly.type
_entity_poly.pdbx_seq_one_letter_code
_entity_poly.pdbx_strand_id
1 'polypeptide(L)'
;MYRTSVLLGCLLPLTVLAESPYPDSPVITGIELDWSTHKRFAQGSDNFQLTWSDDDNLYGAWGDGGGFGGTNSHGRVGLGFARIEGDPENYRGYNVWGGFEP
;
A
#
# COMPACT_ATOMS: atom_id res chain seq x y z
N MET A 1 49.85 33.76 36.98
CA MET A 1 49.34 32.40 36.70
C MET A 1 47.97 32.56 36.06
N TYR A 2 47.90 32.69 34.74
CA TYR A 2 46.65 32.97 34.02
C TYR A 2 45.91 31.65 33.74
N ARG A 3 44.71 31.50 34.31
CA ARG A 3 43.83 30.36 34.04
C ARG A 3 42.92 30.68 32.88
N THR A 4 43.26 30.16 31.70
CA THR A 4 42.38 30.14 30.54
C THR A 4 41.22 29.18 30.83
N SER A 5 39.99 29.70 30.94
CA SER A 5 38.79 28.88 31.03
C SER A 5 38.22 28.72 29.62
N VAL A 6 38.24 27.50 29.09
CA VAL A 6 37.57 27.14 27.84
C VAL A 6 36.14 26.74 28.20
N LEU A 7 35.16 27.55 27.81
CA LEU A 7 33.74 27.19 27.85
C LEU A 7 33.45 26.28 26.66
N LEU A 8 33.29 24.98 26.94
CA LEU A 8 32.84 24.01 25.96
C LEU A 8 31.32 24.16 25.77
N GLY A 9 30.92 24.90 24.73
CA GLY A 9 29.52 25.03 24.35
C GLY A 9 28.98 23.68 23.87
N CYS A 10 28.07 23.09 24.63
CA CYS A 10 27.36 21.87 24.26
C CYS A 10 26.34 22.22 23.16
N LEU A 11 26.65 21.88 21.90
CA LEU A 11 25.70 21.92 20.79
C LEU A 11 24.70 20.78 20.96
N LEU A 12 23.51 21.08 21.50
CA LEU A 12 22.39 20.16 21.42
C LEU A 12 21.81 20.20 19.99
N PRO A 13 21.58 19.05 19.34
CA PRO A 13 20.92 19.01 18.05
C PRO A 13 19.46 19.43 18.23
N LEU A 14 19.06 20.51 17.56
CA LEU A 14 17.66 20.91 17.47
C LEU A 14 16.96 19.94 16.51
N THR A 15 16.21 18.98 17.03
CA THR A 15 15.27 18.22 16.21
C THR A 15 14.08 19.10 15.88
N VAL A 16 14.03 19.62 14.66
CA VAL A 16 12.82 20.24 14.11
C VAL A 16 11.79 19.12 13.93
N LEU A 17 10.80 19.06 14.81
CA LEU A 17 9.60 18.27 14.56
C LEU A 17 8.82 18.99 13.47
N ALA A 18 8.84 18.45 12.25
CA ALA A 18 8.00 18.94 11.17
C ALA A 18 6.54 18.76 11.59
N GLU A 19 5.80 19.86 11.69
CA GLU A 19 4.35 19.84 11.95
C GLU A 19 3.64 19.26 10.72
N SER A 20 2.59 18.48 10.94
CA SER A 20 1.74 17.97 9.85
C SER A 20 1.22 19.15 9.01
N PRO A 21 1.09 19.00 7.68
CA PRO A 21 0.61 20.09 6.81
C PRO A 21 -0.87 20.47 7.05
N TYR A 22 -1.56 19.75 7.94
CA TYR A 22 -2.93 19.97 8.37
C TYR A 22 -3.09 19.58 9.85
N PRO A 23 -4.03 20.22 10.58
CA PRO A 23 -4.37 19.83 11.95
C PRO A 23 -4.90 18.39 12.02
N ASP A 24 -4.74 17.77 13.18
CA ASP A 24 -5.33 16.47 13.47
C ASP A 24 -6.86 16.51 13.35
N SER A 25 -7.45 15.38 12.96
CA SER A 25 -8.91 15.27 12.89
C SER A 25 -9.50 15.28 14.30
N PRO A 26 -10.50 16.13 14.59
CA PRO A 26 -11.18 16.12 15.88
C PRO A 26 -12.12 14.92 16.07
N VAL A 27 -12.33 14.11 15.02
CA VAL A 27 -13.28 12.97 15.00
C VAL A 27 -12.58 11.63 14.81
N ILE A 28 -11.57 11.55 13.93
CA ILE A 28 -10.82 10.32 13.67
C ILE A 28 -9.47 10.43 14.38
N THR A 29 -9.37 9.82 15.56
CA THR A 29 -8.18 9.92 16.41
C THR A 29 -7.18 8.79 16.21
N GLY A 30 -7.50 7.80 15.38
CA GLY A 30 -6.63 6.65 15.14
C GLY A 30 -7.25 5.61 14.21
N ILE A 31 -6.41 4.64 13.83
CA ILE A 31 -6.77 3.46 13.06
C ILE A 31 -6.01 2.27 13.63
N GLU A 32 -6.69 1.14 13.79
CA GLU A 32 -6.08 -0.14 14.08
C GLU A 32 -6.40 -1.09 12.92
N LEU A 33 -5.38 -1.82 12.47
CA LEU A 33 -5.52 -2.80 11.39
C LEU A 33 -5.41 -4.19 11.99
N ASP A 34 -6.47 -4.99 11.85
CA ASP A 34 -6.41 -6.41 12.17
C ASP A 34 -5.67 -7.16 11.06
N TRP A 35 -4.40 -7.46 11.32
CA TRP A 35 -3.56 -8.18 10.39
C TRP A 35 -3.83 -9.69 10.36
N SER A 36 -4.59 -10.24 11.31
CA SER A 36 -4.85 -11.68 11.38
C SER A 36 -5.68 -12.19 10.20
N THR A 37 -6.45 -11.30 9.57
CA THR A 37 -7.29 -11.58 8.40
C THR A 37 -6.69 -11.06 7.09
N HIS A 38 -5.48 -10.48 7.13
CA HIS A 38 -4.85 -9.91 5.95
C HIS A 38 -4.54 -11.00 4.90
N LYS A 39 -5.00 -10.77 3.68
CA LYS A 39 -4.63 -11.56 2.50
C LYS A 39 -3.95 -10.67 1.48
N ARG A 40 -2.96 -11.22 0.79
CA ARG A 40 -2.19 -10.50 -0.25
C ARG A 40 -2.23 -11.26 -1.56
N PHE A 41 -2.65 -10.57 -2.60
CA PHE A 41 -2.74 -11.10 -3.97
C PHE A 41 -2.04 -10.18 -4.96
N ALA A 42 -2.01 -10.59 -6.23
CA ALA A 42 -1.50 -9.81 -7.34
C ALA A 42 -0.12 -9.21 -7.11
N GLN A 43 0.83 -10.05 -6.67
CA GLN A 43 2.14 -9.59 -6.19
C GLN A 43 2.86 -8.72 -7.24
N GLY A 44 3.34 -7.57 -6.77
CA GLY A 44 4.05 -6.61 -7.59
C GLY A 44 3.17 -5.56 -8.25
N SER A 45 1.86 -5.80 -8.31
CA SER A 45 0.92 -4.85 -8.90
C SER A 45 0.62 -3.69 -7.94
N ASP A 46 0.42 -2.49 -8.46
CA ASP A 46 0.34 -1.26 -7.66
C ASP A 46 -0.88 -0.36 -7.92
N ASN A 47 -1.44 -0.37 -9.13
CA ASN A 47 -2.69 0.32 -9.46
C ASN A 47 -3.86 -0.66 -9.36
N PHE A 48 -4.99 -0.27 -8.75
CA PHE A 48 -6.21 -1.10 -8.63
C PHE A 48 -7.48 -0.24 -8.69
N GLN A 49 -7.94 0.12 -9.88
CA GLN A 49 -9.24 0.77 -10.07
C GLN A 49 -10.28 -0.32 -10.36
N LEU A 50 -11.23 -0.52 -9.46
CA LEU A 50 -12.26 -1.57 -9.53
C LEU A 50 -13.67 -0.96 -9.49
N THR A 51 -14.62 -1.61 -10.15
CA THR A 51 -16.06 -1.30 -10.07
C THR A 51 -16.88 -2.58 -10.04
N TRP A 52 -18.07 -2.49 -9.44
CA TRP A 52 -19.06 -3.57 -9.48
C TRP A 52 -19.66 -3.71 -10.88
N SER A 53 -19.94 -4.96 -11.25
CA SER A 53 -20.72 -5.36 -12.42
C SER A 53 -22.09 -5.90 -11.97
N ASP A 54 -23.00 -6.15 -12.91
CA ASP A 54 -24.36 -6.64 -12.65
C ASP A 54 -24.43 -8.12 -12.25
N ASP A 55 -23.31 -8.84 -12.37
CA ASP A 55 -23.11 -10.24 -11.99
C ASP A 55 -22.50 -10.41 -10.59
N ASP A 56 -22.54 -9.37 -9.76
CA ASP A 56 -22.03 -9.34 -8.38
C ASP A 56 -20.51 -9.57 -8.26
N ASN A 57 -19.78 -9.28 -9.34
CA ASN A 57 -18.32 -9.34 -9.37
C ASN A 57 -17.72 -7.93 -9.46
N LEU A 58 -16.52 -7.78 -8.89
CA LEU A 58 -15.70 -6.59 -9.09
C LEU A 58 -14.78 -6.79 -10.29
N TYR A 59 -14.76 -5.82 -11.20
CA TYR A 59 -13.85 -5.80 -12.34
C TYR A 59 -12.98 -4.56 -12.33
N GLY A 60 -11.75 -4.69 -12.81
CA GLY A 60 -10.95 -3.50 -13.08
C GLY A 60 -9.48 -3.74 -13.37
N ALA A 61 -8.76 -2.64 -13.51
CA ALA A 61 -7.39 -2.65 -13.98
C ALA A 61 -6.41 -2.93 -12.83
N TRP A 62 -5.31 -3.60 -13.16
CA TRP A 62 -4.13 -3.65 -12.31
C TRP A 62 -2.85 -3.35 -13.10
N GLY A 63 -1.88 -2.69 -12.45
CA GLY A 63 -0.66 -2.20 -13.09
C GLY A 63 0.60 -2.95 -12.67
N ASP A 64 1.61 -2.98 -13.54
CA ASP A 64 3.02 -3.26 -13.22
C ASP A 64 3.38 -4.54 -12.43
N GLY A 65 2.53 -5.58 -12.51
CA GLY A 65 2.72 -6.86 -11.80
C GLY A 65 2.35 -8.10 -12.62
N GLY A 66 2.28 -9.25 -11.95
CA GLY A 66 1.92 -10.53 -12.57
C GLY A 66 0.43 -10.89 -12.51
N GLY A 67 -0.39 -10.03 -11.91
CA GLY A 67 -1.81 -10.30 -11.67
C GLY A 67 -2.04 -11.45 -10.69
N PHE A 68 -3.25 -12.01 -10.70
CA PHE A 68 -3.63 -13.09 -9.79
C PHE A 68 -2.92 -14.40 -10.16
N GLY A 69 -2.19 -14.98 -9.20
CA GLY A 69 -1.36 -16.18 -9.41
C GLY A 69 0.06 -15.91 -9.93
N GLY A 70 0.33 -14.72 -10.48
CA GLY A 70 1.66 -14.30 -10.93
C GLY A 70 2.49 -13.56 -9.87
N THR A 71 3.66 -13.08 -10.28
CA THR A 71 4.57 -12.26 -9.46
C THR A 71 5.28 -11.21 -10.31
N ASN A 72 6.13 -10.39 -9.69
CA ASN A 72 7.01 -9.47 -10.42
C ASN A 72 7.99 -10.16 -11.39
N SER A 73 8.31 -11.43 -11.19
CA SER A 73 9.19 -12.20 -12.08
C SER A 73 8.43 -13.23 -12.93
N HIS A 74 7.11 -13.30 -12.79
CA HIS A 74 6.30 -14.34 -13.43
C HIS A 74 4.97 -13.77 -13.94
N GLY A 75 4.84 -13.70 -15.27
CA GLY A 75 3.66 -13.13 -15.92
C GLY A 75 3.58 -11.60 -15.84
N ARG A 76 4.68 -10.90 -15.54
CA ARG A 76 4.66 -9.44 -15.36
C ARG A 76 4.27 -8.71 -16.65
N VAL A 77 3.30 -7.82 -16.55
CA VAL A 77 2.86 -6.89 -17.61
C VAL A 77 2.69 -5.48 -17.06
N GLY A 78 2.67 -4.47 -17.93
CA GLY A 78 2.43 -3.09 -17.50
C GLY A 78 0.98 -2.79 -17.13
N LEU A 79 0.03 -3.50 -17.75
CA LEU A 79 -1.41 -3.36 -17.51
C LEU A 79 -2.05 -4.74 -17.63
N GLY A 80 -2.98 -5.04 -16.73
CA GLY A 80 -3.88 -6.18 -16.80
C GLY A 80 -5.27 -5.81 -16.31
N PHE A 81 -6.23 -6.72 -16.50
CA PHE A 81 -7.58 -6.60 -15.97
C PHE A 81 -7.91 -7.83 -15.14
N ALA A 82 -8.61 -7.61 -14.03
CA ALA A 82 -9.02 -8.65 -13.12
C ALA A 82 -10.53 -8.68 -12.91
N ARG A 83 -10.97 -9.85 -12.43
CA ARG A 83 -12.28 -10.10 -11.85
C ARG A 83 -12.08 -10.63 -10.44
N ILE A 84 -12.79 -10.09 -9.47
CA ILE A 84 -12.85 -10.59 -8.09
C ILE A 84 -14.28 -11.03 -7.82
N GLU A 85 -14.41 -12.27 -7.35
CA GLU A 85 -15.68 -12.93 -7.06
C GLU A 85 -15.77 -13.25 -5.56
N GLY A 86 -17.00 -13.30 -5.03
CA GLY A 86 -17.30 -13.77 -3.68
C GLY A 86 -17.33 -12.68 -2.60
N ASP A 87 -17.60 -13.10 -1.37
CA ASP A 87 -17.71 -12.23 -0.20
C ASP A 87 -16.35 -11.81 0.38
N PRO A 88 -16.30 -10.80 1.28
CA PRO A 88 -15.04 -10.33 1.88
C PRO A 88 -14.24 -11.43 2.60
N GLU A 89 -14.88 -12.45 3.13
CA GLU A 89 -14.24 -13.56 3.83
C GLU A 89 -13.70 -14.65 2.88
N ASN A 90 -14.32 -14.85 1.71
CA ASN A 90 -14.08 -15.98 0.81
C ASN A 90 -13.82 -15.58 -0.66
N TYR A 91 -13.42 -14.34 -0.91
CA TYR A 91 -13.17 -13.88 -2.27
C TYR A 91 -12.02 -14.61 -2.99
N ARG A 92 -12.11 -14.62 -4.33
CA ARG A 92 -11.06 -15.07 -5.24
C ARG A 92 -10.91 -14.09 -6.38
N GLY A 93 -9.66 -13.83 -6.76
CA GLY A 93 -9.36 -12.98 -7.91
C GLY A 93 -8.75 -13.75 -9.06
N TYR A 94 -9.06 -13.29 -10.26
CA TYR A 94 -8.70 -13.90 -11.53
C TYR A 94 -8.18 -12.83 -12.49
N ASN A 95 -7.23 -13.21 -13.33
CA ASN A 95 -6.91 -12.42 -14.50
C ASN A 95 -8.03 -12.61 -15.54
N VAL A 96 -8.49 -11.51 -16.13
CA VAL A 96 -9.40 -11.52 -17.30
C VAL A 96 -8.58 -11.22 -18.56
N TRP A 97 -7.51 -10.44 -18.42
CA TRP A 97 -6.56 -10.16 -19.47
C TRP A 97 -5.21 -9.73 -18.88
N GLY A 98 -4.12 -10.15 -19.51
CA GLY A 98 -2.76 -9.88 -19.02
C GLY A 98 -2.42 -10.68 -17.75
N GLY A 99 -1.13 -10.73 -17.39
CA GLY A 99 -0.68 -11.49 -16.23
C GLY A 99 -0.31 -12.94 -16.56
N PHE A 100 -0.07 -13.70 -15.51
CA PHE A 100 0.16 -15.15 -15.61
C PHE A 100 -1.17 -15.89 -15.81
N GLU A 101 -1.20 -16.81 -16.79
CA GLU A 101 -2.37 -17.65 -17.12
C GLU A 101 -3.72 -16.89 -17.10
N PRO A 102 -3.89 -15.87 -17.98
CA PRO A 102 -5.11 -15.09 -18.07
C PRO A 102 -6.30 -15.85 -18.69
#